data_AF-A0A6A0A9M5-F1
#
_entry.id   AF-A0A6A0A9M5-F1
#
_cell.length_a   1.000
_cell.length_b   1.000
_cell.length_c   1.000
_cell.angle_alpha   90.00
_cell.angle_beta   90.00
_cell.angle_gamma   90.00
#
_symmetry.space_group_name_H-M   'P 1'
#
loop_
_entity.id
_entity.type
_entity.pdbx_description
1 polymer ?
#
loop_
_entity_poly.entity_id
_entity_poly.type
_entity_poly.pdbx_seq_one_letter_code
_entity_poly.pdbx_strand_id
1 'polypeptide(L)' 'ADIDYMSSYRDFTFSDSFPAAEMRQWVNSLHATQQHWVPILDPGIPLLAGYEAYERGLREGLFVRDRSGQALLGE' A
#
# COMPACT_ATOMS: atom_id res chain seq x y z
N ALA A 1 2.70 -3.51 13.93
CA ALA A 1 2.76 -2.27 13.16
C ALA A 1 1.50 -2.22 12.32
N ASP A 2 0.85 -1.07 12.31
CA ASP A 2 -0.36 -0.83 11.52
C ASP A 2 0.09 -0.21 10.18
N ILE A 3 -0.37 0.97 9.81
CA ILE A 3 0.11 1.73 8.64
C ILE A 3 1.60 2.14 8.68
N ASP A 4 2.27 2.02 9.83
CA ASP A 4 3.65 2.52 10.04
C ASP A 4 4.69 1.87 9.11
N TYR A 5 4.40 0.66 8.60
CA TYR A 5 5.32 -0.03 7.69
C TYR A 5 5.39 0.64 6.31
N MET A 6 4.38 1.43 5.95
CA MET A 6 4.22 2.04 4.64
C MET A 6 5.10 3.29 4.49
N SER A 7 5.68 3.49 3.31
CA SER A 7 6.39 4.74 2.99
C SER A 7 5.37 5.87 2.81
N SER A 8 5.37 6.82 3.75
CA SER A 8 4.43 7.96 3.80
C SER A 8 2.96 7.53 3.63
N TYR A 9 2.57 6.44 4.29
CA TYR A 9 1.18 5.92 4.27
C TYR A 9 0.68 5.50 2.88
N ARG A 10 1.59 5.14 1.96
CA ARG A 10 1.23 4.58 0.66
C ARG A 10 1.18 3.06 0.73
N ASP A 11 0.03 2.48 0.37
CA ASP A 11 -0.09 1.03 0.20
C ASP A 11 1.02 0.43 -0.67
N PHE A 12 1.26 -0.87 -0.54
CA PHE A 12 2.23 -1.60 -1.37
C PHE A 12 3.68 -1.09 -1.29
N THR A 13 4.01 -0.25 -0.30
CA THR A 13 5.38 0.25 -0.07
C THR A 13 5.91 -0.13 1.31
N PHE A 14 7.22 0.01 1.47
CA PHE A 14 7.92 -0.16 2.73
C PHE A 14 8.68 1.13 3.06
N SER A 15 8.58 1.62 4.30
CA SER A 15 9.32 2.79 4.77
C SER A 15 10.77 2.44 5.16
N ASP A 16 11.60 3.47 5.34
CA ASP A 16 13.00 3.29 5.75
C ASP A 16 13.14 2.66 7.14
N SER A 17 12.12 2.81 8.00
CA SER A 17 12.06 2.13 9.30
C SER A 17 11.66 0.66 9.20
N PHE A 18 11.15 0.22 8.04
CA PHE A 18 10.76 -1.15 7.76
C PHE A 18 11.36 -1.64 6.43
N PRO A 19 12.69 -1.70 6.28
CA PRO A 19 13.31 -2.06 5.00
C PRO A 19 12.82 -3.41 4.48
N ALA A 20 12.44 -3.47 3.19
CA ALA A 20 11.83 -4.66 2.61
C ALA A 20 12.70 -5.93 2.73
N ALA A 21 14.03 -5.78 2.70
CA ALA A 21 14.95 -6.91 2.88
C ALA A 21 14.90 -7.47 4.31
N GLU A 22 14.85 -6.61 5.32
CA GLU A 22 14.76 -6.99 6.73
C GLU A 22 13.39 -7.56 7.08
N MET A 23 12.32 -6.92 6.59
CA MET A 23 10.95 -7.43 6.71
C MET A 23 10.82 -8.84 6.15
N ARG A 24 11.46 -9.13 5.00
CA ARG A 24 11.45 -10.47 4.41
C ARG A 24 12.17 -11.50 5.30
N GLN A 25 13.31 -11.13 5.88
CA GLN A 25 14.03 -12.01 6.81
C GLN A 25 13.21 -12.28 8.08
N TRP A 26 12.57 -11.24 8.62
CA TRP A 26 11.69 -11.35 9.78
C TRP A 26 10.45 -12.21 9.51
N VAL A 27 9.77 -12.03 8.38
CA VAL A 27 8.63 -12.88 8.00
C VAL A 27 9.07 -14.35 7.83
N ASN A 28 10.26 -14.59 7.28
CA ASN A 28 10.80 -15.95 7.19
C ASN A 28 11.03 -16.59 8.57
N SER A 29 11.46 -15.81 9.58
CA SER A 29 11.64 -16.33 10.94
C SER A 29 10.31 -16.63 11.62
N LEU A 30 9.26 -15.83 11.38
CA LEU A 30 7.91 -16.15 11.84
C LEU A 30 7.42 -17.48 11.25
N HIS A 31 7.61 -17.68 9.95
CA HIS A 31 7.19 -18.93 9.31
C HIS A 31 7.95 -20.15 9.84
N ALA A 32 9.23 -19.99 10.21
CA ALA A 32 10.02 -21.06 10.84
C ALA A 32 9.47 -21.50 12.21
N THR A 33 8.69 -20.64 12.89
CA THR A 33 8.06 -20.90 14.18
C THR A 33 6.53 -21.00 14.11
N GLN A 34 5.97 -21.24 12.92
CA GLN A 34 4.53 -21.37 12.65
C GLN A 34 3.71 -20.11 13.03
N GLN A 35 4.33 -18.94 12.95
CA GLN A 35 3.70 -17.64 13.12
C GLN A 35 3.48 -16.97 11.77
N HIS A 36 2.58 -15.99 11.72
CA HIS A 36 2.20 -15.30 10.50
C HIS A 36 2.19 -13.78 10.69
N TRP A 37 2.52 -13.06 9.63
CA TRP A 37 2.39 -11.62 9.55
C TRP A 37 1.20 -11.23 8.68
N VAL A 38 0.41 -10.28 9.16
CA VAL A 38 -0.75 -9.74 8.46
C VAL A 38 -0.57 -8.22 8.38
N PRO A 39 -0.20 -7.66 7.20
CA PRO A 39 -0.19 -6.21 6.99
C PRO A 39 -1.60 -5.68 6.76
N ILE A 40 -1.84 -4.44 7.18
CA ILE A 40 -3.04 -3.67 6.81
C ILE A 40 -2.87 -3.10 5.39
N LEU A 41 -3.98 -2.88 4.69
CA LEU A 41 -4.06 -2.05 3.49
C LEU A 41 -5.30 -1.18 3.60
N ASP A 42 -5.22 0.04 3.08
CA ASP A 42 -6.37 0.94 2.98
C ASP A 42 -6.95 0.94 1.54
N PRO A 43 -8.22 1.33 1.34
CA PRO A 43 -8.79 1.43 0.00
C PRO A 43 -8.35 2.69 -0.75
N GLY A 44 -7.84 3.70 -0.02
CA GLY A 44 -7.48 5.00 -0.56
C GLY A 44 -6.08 4.99 -1.18
N ILE A 45 -5.99 5.20 -2.49
CA ILE A 45 -4.72 5.36 -3.20
C ILE A 45 -4.44 6.85 -3.39
N PRO A 46 -3.35 7.41 -2.81
CA PRO A 46 -3.05 8.84 -2.93
C PRO A 46 -2.87 9.29 -4.38
N LEU A 47 -3.37 10.48 -4.67
CA LEU A 47 -3.17 11.17 -5.95
C LEU A 47 -1.72 11.66 -6.04
N LEU A 48 -0.83 10.78 -6.50
CA LEU A 48 0.61 11.05 -6.55
C LEU A 48 1.20 10.56 -7.87
N ALA A 49 1.66 11.51 -8.69
CA ALA A 49 2.31 11.19 -9.96
C ALA A 49 3.56 10.33 -9.75
N GLY A 50 3.74 9.30 -10.57
CA GLY A 50 4.85 8.36 -10.46
C GLY A 50 4.69 7.28 -9.38
N TYR A 51 3.59 7.30 -8.61
CA TYR A 51 3.23 6.18 -7.74
C TYR A 51 2.51 5.11 -8.57
N GLU A 52 3.13 3.93 -8.69
CA GLU A 52 2.68 2.89 -9.61
C GLU A 52 1.21 2.47 -9.41
N ALA A 53 0.76 2.32 -8.15
CA ALA A 53 -0.62 1.94 -7.87
C ALA A 53 -1.62 3.00 -8.38
N TYR A 54 -1.28 4.29 -8.22
CA TYR A 54 -2.09 5.39 -8.72
C TYR A 54 -2.11 5.41 -10.26
N GLU A 55 -0.93 5.36 -10.90
CA GLU A 55 -0.81 5.39 -12.36
C GLU A 55 -1.50 4.18 -13.03
N ARG A 56 -1.42 3.00 -12.42
CA ARG A 56 -2.11 1.81 -12.90
C ARG A 56 -3.62 1.92 -12.73
N GLY A 57 -4.08 2.39 -11.56
CA GLY A 57 -5.50 2.63 -11.31
C GLY A 57 -6.13 3.61 -12.30
N LEU A 58 -5.39 4.64 -12.69
CA LEU A 58 -5.81 5.59 -13.73
C LEU A 58 -5.93 4.91 -15.10
N ARG A 59 -4.89 4.21 -15.55
CA ARG A 59 -4.86 3.54 -16.87
C ARG A 59 -5.96 2.50 -17.02
N GLU A 60 -6.25 1.76 -15.96
CA GLU A 60 -7.25 0.69 -15.97
C GLU A 60 -8.66 1.19 -15.60
N GLY A 61 -8.82 2.47 -15.23
CA GLY A 61 -10.11 3.06 -14.91
C GLY A 61 -10.75 2.50 -13.64
N LEU A 62 -9.95 2.16 -12.62
CA LEU A 62 -10.37 1.41 -11.43
C LEU A 62 -10.98 2.27 -10.32
N PHE A 63 -10.77 3.59 -10.34
CA PHE A 63 -11.26 4.47 -9.28
C PHE A 63 -12.78 4.62 -9.33
N VAL A 64 -13.39 4.64 -8.14
CA VAL A 64 -14.78 5.07 -7.97
C VAL A 64 -14.94 6.46 -8.56
N ARG A 65 -16.05 6.68 -9.28
CA ARG A 65 -16.35 7.95 -9.94
C ARG A 65 -17.43 8.73 -9.21
N ASP A 66 -17.32 10.04 -9.24
CA ASP A 66 -18.34 10.96 -8.74
C ASP A 66 -19.51 11.13 -9.74
N ARG A 67 -20.45 12.03 -9.43
CA ARG A 67 -21.61 12.32 -10.30
C ARG A 67 -21.25 12.99 -11.62
N SER A 68 -20.05 13.57 -11.74
CA SER A 68 -19.53 14.16 -12.97
C SER A 68 -18.81 13.13 -13.84
N GLY A 69 -18.59 11.91 -13.33
CA GLY A 69 -17.84 10.85 -14.00
C GLY A 69 -16.33 10.94 -13.80
N GLN A 70 -15.84 11.87 -12.98
CA GLN A 70 -14.43 11.99 -12.61
C GLN A 70 -14.09 11.06 -11.45
N ALA A 71 -12.81 10.73 -11.25
CA ALA A 71 -12.38 9.95 -10.08
C ALA A 71 -12.75 10.69 -8.79
N LEU A 72 -13.36 9.99 -7.84
CA LEU A 72 -13.75 10.52 -6.54
C LEU A 72 -12.49 10.87 -5.74
N LEU A 73 -12.39 12.12 -5.31
CA LEU A 73 -11.33 12.58 -4.40
C LEU A 73 -11.81 12.44 -2.95
N GLY A 74 -11.10 11.61 -2.19
CA GLY A 74 -11.26 11.47 -0.74
C GLY A 74 -10.16 12.21 0.03
N GLU A 75 -10.23 12.14 1.36
CA GLU A 75 -9.21 12.63 2.31
C GLU A 75 -8.61 11.47 3.09
#